data_AF-A0A2D7TW47-F1
#
_entry.id   AF-A0A2D7TW47-F1
#
_cell.length_a   1.000
_cell.length_b   1.000
_cell.length_c   1.000
_cell.angle_alpha   90.00
_cell.angle_beta   90.00
_cell.angle_gamma   90.00
#
_symmetry.space_group_name_H-M   'P 1'
#
loop_
_entity.id
_entity.type
_entity.pdbx_description
1 polymer ?
#
loop_
_entity_poly.entity_id
_entity_poly.type
_entity_poly.pdbx_seq_one_letter_code
_entity_poly.pdbx_strand_id
1 'polypeptide(L)'
;MMDPKEIKEKIEKMKLDIEIKKMQTKNVSPLGQAMKMGTEFVAAVFVASFMGFYIDKWLETTPIFIIFFFIVGSVAGIFNVVRSSKMINKD
;
A
#
# COMPACT_ATOMS: atom_id res chain seq x y z
N MET A 1 -37.58 23.64 -16.24
CA MET A 1 -37.37 22.17 -16.23
C MET A 1 -36.08 21.90 -16.96
N MET A 2 -35.20 21.05 -16.41
CA MET A 2 -33.93 20.73 -17.07
C MET A 2 -34.20 19.84 -18.28
N ASP A 3 -33.65 20.18 -19.44
CA ASP A 3 -33.94 19.47 -20.69
C ASP A 3 -33.31 18.06 -20.63
N PRO A 4 -34.06 16.99 -20.95
CA PRO A 4 -33.53 15.62 -20.99
C PRO A 4 -32.26 15.46 -21.85
N LYS A 5 -32.05 16.32 -22.85
CA LYS A 5 -30.84 16.31 -23.69
C LYS A 5 -29.61 16.83 -22.94
N GLU A 6 -29.78 17.89 -22.15
CA GLU A 6 -28.71 18.53 -21.38
C GLU A 6 -28.21 17.59 -20.25
N ILE A 7 -29.14 16.83 -19.66
CA ILE A 7 -28.82 15.79 -18.66
C ILE A 7 -27.97 14.68 -19.29
N LYS A 8 -28.31 14.23 -20.50
CA LYS A 8 -27.54 13.19 -21.21
C LYS A 8 -26.14 13.66 -21.56
N GLU A 9 -25.98 14.88 -22.05
CA GLU A 9 -24.66 15.44 -22.40
C GLU A 9 -23.75 15.56 -21.16
N LYS A 10 -24.31 15.98 -20.02
CA LYS A 10 -23.56 16.06 -18.76
C LYS A 10 -23.16 14.68 -18.22
N ILE A 11 -24.02 13.68 -18.37
CA ILE A 11 -23.72 12.29 -18.02
C ILE A 11 -22.60 11.73 -18.92
N GLU A 12 -22.61 12.05 -20.21
CA GLU A 12 -21.61 11.60 -21.17
C GLU A 12 -20.23 12.22 -20.88
N LYS A 13 -20.17 13.53 -20.60
CA LYS A 13 -18.95 14.20 -20.13
C LYS A 13 -18.41 13.60 -18.83
N MET A 14 -19.27 13.37 -17.84
CA MET A 14 -18.84 12.73 -16.58
C MET A 14 -18.32 11.31 -16.77
N LYS A 15 -18.92 10.53 -17.67
CA LYS A 15 -18.42 9.19 -18.01
C LYS A 15 -17.03 9.26 -18.64
N LEU A 16 -16.83 10.18 -19.59
CA LEU A 16 -15.52 10.42 -20.21
C LEU A 16 -14.48 10.86 -19.18
N ASP A 17 -14.81 11.79 -18.28
CA ASP A 17 -13.89 12.24 -17.22
C ASP A 17 -13.52 11.10 -16.25
N ILE A 18 -14.49 10.26 -15.89
CA ILE A 18 -14.24 9.06 -15.07
C ILE A 18 -13.35 8.07 -15.82
N GLU A 19 -13.54 7.90 -17.13
CA GLU A 19 -12.76 6.98 -17.96
C GLU A 19 -11.33 7.47 -18.15
N ILE A 20 -11.13 8.77 -18.41
CA ILE A 20 -9.81 9.42 -18.47
C ILE A 20 -9.10 9.32 -17.11
N LYS A 21 -9.81 9.60 -16.01
CA LYS A 21 -9.26 9.48 -14.65
C LYS A 21 -8.91 8.03 -14.32
N LYS A 22 -9.74 7.07 -14.73
CA LYS A 22 -9.44 5.63 -14.61
C LYS A 22 -8.22 5.23 -15.40
N MET A 23 -8.08 5.69 -16.65
CA MET A 23 -6.90 5.45 -17.48
C MET A 23 -5.62 6.06 -16.87
N GLN A 24 -5.70 7.25 -16.27
CA GLN A 24 -4.58 7.83 -15.52
C GLN A 24 -4.24 7.02 -14.25
N THR A 25 -5.24 6.57 -13.49
CA THR A 25 -4.99 5.72 -12.30
C THR A 25 -4.48 4.32 -12.64
N LYS A 26 -4.75 3.82 -13.85
CA LYS A 26 -4.21 2.53 -14.33
C LYS A 26 -2.69 2.58 -14.53
N ASN A 27 -2.14 3.77 -14.78
CA ASN A 27 -0.71 4.01 -14.95
C ASN A 27 -0.06 4.46 -13.64
N VAL A 28 -0.15 3.63 -12.58
CA VAL A 28 0.72 3.82 -11.42
C VAL A 28 2.18 3.68 -11.87
N SER A 29 2.96 4.75 -11.76
CA SER A 29 4.34 4.75 -12.27
C SER A 29 5.15 3.62 -11.61
N PRO A 30 6.07 2.96 -12.35
CA PRO A 30 6.91 1.91 -11.76
C PRO A 30 7.63 2.37 -10.49
N LEU A 31 8.04 3.65 -10.46
CA LEU A 31 8.60 4.28 -9.27
C LEU A 31 7.60 4.35 -8.12
N GLY A 32 6.36 4.80 -8.36
CA GLY A 32 5.31 4.85 -7.32
C GLY A 32 4.98 3.47 -6.75
N GLN A 33 4.99 2.44 -7.59
CA GLN A 33 4.81 1.05 -7.15
C GLN A 33 5.98 0.57 -6.30
N ALA A 34 7.23 0.83 -6.71
CA ALA A 34 8.42 0.50 -5.93
C ALA A 34 8.45 1.23 -4.58
N MET A 35 8.08 2.52 -4.56
CA MET A 35 7.98 3.32 -3.34
C MET A 35 6.93 2.74 -2.38
N LYS A 36 5.75 2.38 -2.89
CA LYS A 36 4.71 1.73 -2.08
C LYS A 36 5.23 0.43 -1.44
N MET A 37 5.83 -0.46 -2.24
CA MET A 37 6.39 -1.73 -1.73
C MET A 37 7.48 -1.48 -0.69
N GLY A 38 8.37 -0.53 -0.93
CA GLY A 38 9.42 -0.14 0.02
C GLY A 38 8.84 0.38 1.33
N THR A 39 7.85 1.28 1.26
CA THR A 39 7.20 1.82 2.46
C THR A 39 6.40 0.75 3.21
N GLU A 40 5.70 -0.16 2.53
CA GLU A 40 5.02 -1.31 3.15
C GLU A 40 5.99 -2.20 3.93
N PHE A 41 7.15 -2.51 3.34
CA PHE A 41 8.19 -3.29 4.00
C PHE A 41 8.77 -2.55 5.22
N VAL A 42 9.21 -1.30 5.03
CA VAL A 42 9.82 -0.51 6.11
C VAL A 42 8.84 -0.29 7.26
N ALA A 43 7.57 -0.01 6.98
CA ALA A 43 6.55 0.16 8.02
C ALA A 43 6.35 -1.11 8.83
N ALA A 44 6.28 -2.29 8.19
CA ALA A 44 6.13 -3.57 8.88
C ALA A 44 7.32 -3.85 9.81
N VAL A 45 8.55 -3.70 9.31
CA VAL A 45 9.78 -3.90 10.09
C VAL A 45 9.88 -2.90 11.24
N PHE A 46 9.59 -1.62 10.98
CA PHE A 46 9.67 -0.55 11.97
C PHE A 46 8.68 -0.78 13.11
N VAL A 47 7.40 -1.03 12.81
CA VAL A 47 6.37 -1.27 13.83
C VAL A 47 6.68 -2.50 14.66
N ALA A 48 7.12 -3.60 14.03
CA ALA A 48 7.49 -4.82 14.75
C ALA A 48 8.71 -4.59 15.66
N SER A 49 9.77 -3.97 15.15
CA SER A 49 10.98 -3.67 15.93
C SER A 49 10.69 -2.72 17.09
N PHE A 50 9.85 -1.70 16.86
CA PHE A 50 9.38 -0.80 17.90
C PHE A 50 8.62 -1.57 18.99
N MET A 51 7.70 -2.46 18.61
CA MET A 51 6.99 -3.32 19.56
C MET A 51 7.95 -4.21 20.37
N GLY A 52 8.92 -4.83 19.70
CA GLY A 52 9.98 -5.61 20.35
C GLY A 52 10.78 -4.78 21.36
N PHE A 53 11.07 -3.52 21.04
CA PHE A 53 11.77 -2.59 21.95
C PHE A 53 10.96 -2.29 23.21
N TYR A 54 9.65 -2.04 23.11
CA TYR A 54 8.82 -1.82 24.29
C TYR A 54 8.78 -3.05 25.21
N ILE A 55 8.69 -4.24 24.63
CA ILE A 55 8.68 -5.50 25.38
C ILE A 55 10.04 -5.72 26.04
N ASP A 56 11.13 -5.55 25.29
CA ASP A 56 12.50 -5.67 25.80
C ASP A 56 12.79 -4.70 26.94
N LYS A 57 12.20 -3.49 26.90
CA LYS A 57 12.35 -2.50 27.97
C LYS A 57 11.49 -2.84 29.19
N TRP A 58 10.34 -3.48 28.99
CA TRP A 58 9.46 -3.87 30.08
C TRP A 58 9.95 -5.12 30.83
N LEU A 59 10.55 -6.06 30.10
CA LEU A 59 11.06 -7.33 30.64
C LEU A 59 12.58 -7.29 30.95
N GLU A 60 13.25 -6.17 30.70
CA GLU A 60 14.70 -6.01 30.84
C GLU A 60 15.53 -7.03 30.01
N THR A 61 14.97 -7.49 28.88
CA THR A 61 15.56 -8.50 27.99
C THR A 61 16.26 -7.91 26.75
N THR A 62 16.51 -6.60 26.73
CA THR A 62 17.09 -5.93 25.55
C THR A 62 18.41 -6.61 25.14
N PRO A 63 18.60 -7.05 23.86
CA PRO A 63 17.77 -6.80 22.67
C PRO A 63 17.04 -8.04 22.10
N ILE A 64 16.62 -9.00 22.93
CA ILE A 64 16.11 -10.30 22.48
C ILE A 64 14.82 -10.16 21.67
N PHE A 65 13.79 -9.50 22.21
CA PHE A 65 12.51 -9.36 21.52
C PHE A 65 12.61 -8.44 20.32
N ILE A 66 13.46 -7.41 20.33
CA ILE A 66 13.75 -6.59 19.16
C ILE A 66 14.22 -7.46 18.00
N ILE A 67 15.19 -8.36 18.22
CA ILE A 67 15.71 -9.25 17.18
C ILE A 67 14.61 -10.20 16.68
N PHE A 68 13.86 -10.80 17.60
CA PHE A 68 12.77 -11.71 17.24
C PHE A 68 11.70 -11.01 16.38
N PHE A 69 11.20 -9.87 16.84
CA PHE A 69 10.18 -9.11 16.11
C PHE A 69 10.72 -8.48 14.83
N PHE A 70 12.01 -8.13 14.75
CA PHE A 70 12.63 -7.69 13.50
C PHE A 70 12.56 -8.78 12.43
N ILE A 71 12.85 -10.04 12.78
CA ILE A 71 12.74 -11.18 11.85
C ILE A 71 11.28 -11.38 11.43
N VAL A 72 10.36 -11.40 12.39
CA VAL A 72 8.91 -11.55 12.12
C VAL A 72 8.40 -10.42 11.21
N GLY A 73 8.75 -9.17 11.52
CA GLY A 73 8.40 -7.99 10.73
C GLY A 73 9.00 -8.03 9.33
N SER A 74 10.23 -8.50 9.19
CA SER A 74 10.89 -8.66 7.88
C SER A 74 10.20 -9.72 7.03
N VAL A 75 9.86 -10.88 7.60
CA VAL A 75 9.10 -11.94 6.91
C VAL A 75 7.73 -11.43 6.48
N ALA A 76 7.00 -10.74 7.36
CA ALA A 76 5.70 -10.16 7.04
C ALA A 76 5.79 -9.09 5.95
N GLY A 77 6.79 -8.20 6.04
CA GLY A 77 7.06 -7.17 5.04
C GLY A 77 7.36 -7.76 3.66
N ILE A 78 8.24 -8.77 3.59
CA ILE A 78 8.55 -9.48 2.33
C ILE A 78 7.29 -10.14 1.77
N PHE A 79 6.49 -10.80 2.61
CA PHE A 79 5.26 -11.45 2.18
C PHE A 79 4.27 -10.46 1.57
N ASN A 80 4.12 -9.27 2.17
CA ASN A 80 3.29 -8.19 1.64
C ASN A 80 3.80 -7.65 0.30
N VAL A 81 5.11 -7.40 0.18
CA VAL A 81 5.73 -6.94 -1.07
C VAL A 81 5.57 -7.96 -2.20
N VAL A 82 5.85 -9.23 -1.93
CA VAL A 82 5.70 -10.32 -2.92
C VAL A 82 4.24 -10.45 -3.36
N ARG A 83 3.28 -10.34 -2.42
CA ARG A 83 1.86 -10.33 -2.75
C ARG A 83 1.50 -9.15 -3.64
N SER A 84 1.95 -7.94 -3.29
CA SER A 84 1.76 -6.73 -4.08
C SER A 84 2.31 -6.88 -5.51
N SER A 85 3.52 -7.44 -5.66
CA SER A 85 4.14 -7.72 -6.95
C SER A 85 3.36 -8.75 -7.78
N LYS A 86 2.89 -9.84 -7.16
CA LYS A 86 2.09 -10.87 -7.85
C LYS A 86 0.74 -10.36 -8.35
N MET A 87 0.11 -9.42 -7.64
CA MET A 87 -1.16 -8.82 -8.07
C MET A 87 -0.98 -7.98 -9.34
N ILE A 88 0.17 -7.32 -9.51
CA ILE A 88 0.47 -6.52 -10.70
C ILE A 88 0.68 -7.40 -11.94
N ASN A 89 1.23 -8.61 -11.77
CA ASN A 89 1.48 -9.56 -12.85
C ASN A 89 0.29 -10.48 -13.17
N LYS A 90 -0.88 -10.30 -12.54
CA LYS A 90 -2.07 -11.14 -12.73
C LYS A 90 -3.14 -10.50 -13.61
N ASP A 91 -2.95 -9.24 -14.01
CA ASP A 91 -3.70 -8.58 -15.08
C ASP A 91 -2.95 -8.67 -16.42
#